data_AF-A0A916QIC3-F1
#
_entry.id   AF-A0A916QIC3-F1
#
_cell.length_a   1.000
_cell.length_b   1.000
_cell.length_c   1.000
_cell.angle_alpha   90.00
_cell.angle_beta   90.00
_cell.angle_gamma   90.00
#
_symmetry.space_group_name_H-M   'P 1'
#
loop_
_entity.id
_entity.type
_entity.pdbx_description
1 polymer ?
#
loop_
_entity_poly.entity_id
_entity_poly.type
_entity_poly.pdbx_seq_one_letter_code
_entity_poly.pdbx_strand_id
1 'polypeptide(L)'
;MIQPANAAYSEYSEVFRGVIDSTTRWISPIADSNGNQLWPTVTSKWNEVRNVNGTSPHVGVDLSVQTSKRVVAVADGYLTNLGDRYNTVSLKTANDVYCHYEHMVVNTTGYPNGDYEEGDRIGTAGSTGSTGGEHLHFGAYDQNSTSGRKSYRTETLYRHASSWNYGRNLDTFSQAQWNSNKIARLTIVFSGAGNTHTELPQSVILYYRIVGSTAWIQGGSMQRNGSTYEYTFNFENVVPSGTNIQWMARITRNLSISYPYVWAPAKYYRPSSNPNSNSYPYAYFSNTVTY
;
A
#
# COMPACT_ATOMS: atom_id res chain seq x y z
N MET A 1 29.88 2.51 -3.61
CA MET A 1 28.59 2.04 -4.15
C MET A 1 27.90 3.23 -4.79
N ILE A 2 27.67 3.17 -6.10
CA ILE A 2 27.07 4.26 -6.88
C ILE A 2 25.55 4.16 -6.65
N GLN A 3 24.94 5.13 -5.97
CA GLN A 3 23.49 5.29 -5.98
C GLN A 3 23.05 5.41 -7.45
N PRO A 4 22.09 4.61 -7.95
CA PRO A 4 21.49 4.93 -9.23
C PRO A 4 20.82 6.30 -9.10
N ALA A 5 21.20 7.22 -9.99
CA ALA A 5 20.61 8.54 -10.07
C ALA A 5 19.07 8.41 -10.17
N ASN A 6 18.36 9.18 -9.33
CA ASN A 6 16.90 9.37 -9.29
C ASN A 6 16.04 8.37 -8.49
N ALA A 7 16.55 7.75 -7.42
CA ALA A 7 15.64 7.14 -6.44
C ALA A 7 14.88 8.24 -5.66
N ALA A 8 13.55 8.21 -5.67
CA ALA A 8 12.72 9.18 -4.94
C ALA A 8 12.93 9.15 -3.41
N TYR A 9 13.47 8.03 -2.91
CA TYR A 9 13.76 7.80 -1.50
C TYR A 9 15.12 7.08 -1.37
N SER A 10 15.80 7.34 -0.25
CA SER A 10 16.98 6.56 0.14
C SER A 10 16.56 5.23 0.79
N GLU A 11 17.44 4.23 0.77
CA GLU A 11 17.25 3.00 1.54
C GLU A 11 16.96 3.32 3.01
N TYR A 12 16.03 2.57 3.61
CA TYR A 12 15.54 2.81 4.97
C TYR A 12 14.80 4.13 5.21
N SER A 13 14.46 4.90 4.16
CA SER A 13 13.49 5.99 4.33
C SER A 13 12.16 5.42 4.82
N GLU A 14 11.61 5.94 5.91
CA GLU A 14 10.24 5.62 6.30
C GLU A 14 9.29 6.21 5.27
N VAL A 15 8.59 5.35 4.53
CA VAL A 15 7.67 5.76 3.45
C VAL A 15 6.28 5.15 3.59
N PHE A 16 6.09 4.27 4.58
CA PHE A 16 4.82 3.61 4.84
C PHE A 16 4.33 3.89 6.26
N ARG A 17 3.00 4.07 6.37
CA ARG A 17 2.24 4.14 7.62
C ARG A 17 1.31 2.95 7.72
N GLY A 18 0.81 2.72 8.93
CA GLY A 18 -0.20 1.71 9.22
C GLY A 18 -1.56 2.08 8.65
N VAL A 19 -2.60 1.55 9.31
CA VAL A 19 -3.98 1.94 9.03
C VAL A 19 -4.24 3.35 9.55
N ILE A 20 -5.10 4.12 8.89
CA ILE A 20 -5.58 5.41 9.39
C ILE A 20 -6.45 5.18 10.63
N ASP A 21 -7.52 4.41 10.44
CA ASP A 21 -8.46 3.99 11.47
C ASP A 21 -9.22 2.72 11.02
N SER A 22 -10.23 2.31 11.78
CA SER A 22 -11.05 1.13 11.48
C SER A 22 -12.38 1.46 10.78
N THR A 23 -12.76 2.74 10.65
CA THR A 23 -14.13 3.18 10.31
C THR A 23 -14.22 3.95 9.00
N THR A 24 -13.17 4.66 8.60
CA THR A 24 -13.11 5.46 7.37
C THR A 24 -13.28 4.56 6.16
N ARG A 25 -14.20 4.96 5.28
CA ARG A 25 -14.48 4.31 4.00
C ARG A 25 -14.51 5.40 2.94
N TRP A 26 -13.74 5.20 1.89
CA TRP A 26 -13.65 6.14 0.76
C TRP A 26 -14.39 5.59 -0.44
N ILE A 27 -15.07 6.46 -1.19
CA ILE A 27 -15.60 6.07 -2.49
C ILE A 27 -14.47 5.87 -3.51
N SER A 28 -14.79 5.33 -4.67
CA SER A 28 -13.82 5.29 -5.76
C SER A 28 -13.39 6.70 -6.16
N PRO A 29 -12.08 6.94 -6.42
CA PRO A 29 -11.59 8.23 -6.90
C PRO A 29 -11.99 8.55 -8.35
N ILE A 30 -12.72 7.67 -9.04
CA ILE A 30 -13.10 7.81 -10.44
C ILE A 30 -14.61 7.65 -10.59
N ALA A 31 -15.22 8.55 -11.38
CA ALA A 31 -16.62 8.48 -11.73
C ALA A 31 -16.86 8.61 -13.25
N ASP A 32 -18.00 8.11 -13.72
CA ASP A 32 -18.50 8.36 -15.08
C ASP A 32 -19.09 9.77 -15.21
N SER A 33 -19.53 10.15 -16.41
CA SER A 33 -20.10 11.47 -16.67
C SER A 33 -21.35 11.80 -15.85
N ASN A 34 -22.04 10.79 -15.34
CA ASN A 34 -23.27 10.90 -14.55
C ASN A 34 -22.99 10.89 -13.04
N GLY A 35 -21.73 10.77 -12.63
CA GLY A 35 -21.34 10.71 -11.22
C GLY A 35 -21.36 9.30 -10.62
N ASN A 36 -21.60 8.24 -11.42
CA ASN A 36 -21.53 6.88 -10.90
C ASN A 36 -20.08 6.47 -10.66
N GLN A 37 -19.81 5.83 -9.52
CA GLN A 37 -18.48 5.32 -9.19
C GLN A 37 -18.04 4.25 -10.20
N LEU A 38 -16.85 4.44 -10.76
CA LEU A 38 -16.16 3.43 -11.56
C LEU A 38 -15.05 2.83 -10.72
N TRP A 39 -14.78 1.54 -10.84
CA TRP A 39 -13.73 0.85 -10.06
C TRP A 39 -12.66 0.32 -11.02
N PRO A 40 -11.67 1.16 -11.42
CA PRO A 40 -10.70 0.75 -12.42
C PRO A 40 -9.78 -0.36 -11.92
N THR A 41 -9.21 -1.12 -12.85
CA THR A 41 -8.19 -2.12 -12.54
C THR A 41 -6.99 -1.47 -11.85
N VAL A 42 -6.51 -2.06 -10.76
CA VAL A 42 -5.31 -1.58 -10.04
C VAL A 42 -4.07 -2.18 -10.72
N THR A 43 -3.35 -1.41 -11.52
CA THR A 43 -2.20 -1.90 -12.28
C THR A 43 -0.93 -2.00 -11.44
N SER A 44 -0.87 -1.24 -10.35
CA SER A 44 0.18 -1.38 -9.35
C SER A 44 -0.31 -1.11 -7.94
N LYS A 45 0.04 -1.97 -6.99
CA LYS A 45 -0.48 -1.92 -5.61
C LYS A 45 0.40 -1.12 -4.67
N TRP A 46 -0.14 -0.76 -3.52
CA TRP A 46 0.60 -0.27 -2.38
C TRP A 46 1.57 -1.34 -1.86
N ASN A 47 2.78 -0.89 -1.52
CA ASN A 47 3.91 -1.72 -1.09
C ASN A 47 4.28 -2.82 -2.11
N GLU A 48 4.02 -2.58 -3.40
CA GLU A 48 4.38 -3.52 -4.46
C GLU A 48 5.82 -3.33 -4.92
N VAL A 49 6.57 -4.42 -5.02
CA VAL A 49 7.89 -4.43 -5.64
C VAL A 49 7.75 -4.39 -7.16
N ARG A 50 8.55 -3.58 -7.87
CA ARG A 50 8.39 -3.24 -9.29
C ARG A 50 9.74 -3.21 -9.99
N ASN A 51 9.76 -3.58 -11.28
CA ASN A 51 10.90 -3.39 -12.16
C ASN A 51 10.66 -2.19 -13.10
N VAL A 52 10.62 -0.99 -12.52
CA VAL A 52 10.28 0.26 -13.23
C VAL A 52 11.14 1.43 -12.75
N ASN A 53 11.25 2.47 -13.59
CA ASN A 53 11.90 3.74 -13.25
C ASN A 53 10.97 4.64 -12.41
N GLY A 54 10.62 4.17 -11.20
CA GLY A 54 9.75 4.84 -10.24
C GLY A 54 9.98 4.33 -8.82
N THR A 55 9.05 4.61 -7.89
CA THR A 55 9.18 4.11 -6.51
C THR A 55 9.07 2.59 -6.48
N SER A 56 10.03 1.89 -5.87
CA SER A 56 9.92 0.46 -5.62
C SER A 56 10.51 0.12 -4.25
N PRO A 57 9.69 -0.31 -3.27
CA PRO A 57 8.27 -0.61 -3.40
C PRO A 57 7.39 0.63 -3.67
N HIS A 58 6.20 0.41 -4.23
CA HIS A 58 5.27 1.45 -4.63
C HIS A 58 4.59 2.11 -3.42
N VAL A 59 4.55 3.44 -3.40
CA VAL A 59 4.06 4.27 -2.28
C VAL A 59 2.71 4.90 -2.65
N GLY A 60 1.74 4.06 -3.02
CA GLY A 60 0.42 4.44 -3.53
C GLY A 60 -0.19 3.29 -4.33
N VAL A 61 -1.22 3.56 -5.11
CA VAL A 61 -1.79 2.63 -6.10
C VAL A 61 -1.88 3.32 -7.46
N ASP A 62 -1.68 2.55 -8.53
CA ASP A 62 -1.85 3.02 -9.90
C ASP A 62 -3.15 2.41 -10.45
N LEU A 63 -4.07 3.25 -10.89
CA LEU A 63 -5.38 2.86 -11.43
C LEU A 63 -5.35 3.01 -12.96
N SER A 64 -5.73 1.95 -13.69
CA SER A 64 -5.82 2.00 -15.14
C SER A 64 -7.03 2.82 -15.57
N VAL A 65 -6.79 4.06 -15.97
CA VAL A 65 -7.84 4.99 -16.44
C VAL A 65 -7.38 5.70 -17.69
N GLN A 66 -8.26 5.74 -18.68
CA GLN A 66 -8.04 6.54 -19.89
C GLN A 66 -8.09 8.04 -19.56
N THR A 67 -7.32 8.85 -20.29
CA THR A 67 -7.52 10.29 -20.34
C THR A 67 -8.99 10.60 -20.62
N SER A 68 -9.57 11.57 -19.89
CA SER A 68 -10.99 12.00 -19.88
C SER A 68 -11.88 11.51 -18.73
N LYS A 69 -11.51 10.47 -17.97
CA LYS A 69 -12.32 10.04 -16.82
C LYS A 69 -12.30 11.10 -15.70
N ARG A 70 -13.46 11.30 -15.07
CA ARG A 70 -13.61 12.26 -13.96
C ARG A 70 -12.90 11.71 -12.74
N VAL A 71 -12.02 12.51 -12.17
CA VAL A 71 -11.46 12.26 -10.84
C VAL A 71 -12.33 13.01 -9.84
N VAL A 72 -12.71 12.33 -8.77
CA VAL A 72 -13.64 12.83 -7.76
C VAL A 72 -13.06 12.77 -6.35
N ALA A 73 -13.52 13.68 -5.50
CA ALA A 73 -13.20 13.67 -4.08
C ALA A 73 -13.70 12.37 -3.45
N VAL A 74 -12.82 11.64 -2.75
CA VAL A 74 -13.16 10.32 -2.19
C VAL A 74 -13.86 10.39 -0.84
N ALA A 75 -13.92 11.59 -0.27
CA ALA A 75 -14.57 11.97 0.98
C ALA A 75 -14.74 13.49 0.97
N ASP A 76 -15.47 14.04 1.93
CA ASP A 76 -15.47 15.48 2.17
C ASP A 76 -14.06 15.96 2.57
N GLY A 77 -13.67 17.17 2.12
CA GLY A 77 -12.40 17.73 2.52
C GLY A 77 -12.00 19.02 1.82
N TYR A 78 -10.80 19.50 2.16
CA TYR A 78 -10.23 20.71 1.57
C TYR A 78 -9.22 20.36 0.47
N LEU A 79 -9.52 20.77 -0.76
CA LEU A 79 -8.69 20.54 -1.93
C LEU A 79 -7.58 21.57 -2.05
N THR A 80 -6.36 21.11 -2.33
CA THR A 80 -5.19 21.94 -2.60
C THR A 80 -4.48 21.43 -3.85
N ASN A 81 -4.26 22.32 -4.81
CA ASN A 81 -3.32 22.05 -5.91
C ASN A 81 -1.88 22.25 -5.43
N LEU A 82 -1.03 21.24 -5.60
CA LEU A 82 0.36 21.30 -5.13
C LEU A 82 1.32 21.98 -6.12
N GLY A 83 0.89 22.21 -7.37
CA GLY A 83 1.70 22.88 -8.40
C GLY A 83 3.00 22.15 -8.73
N ASP A 84 3.04 20.84 -8.52
CA ASP A 84 4.24 20.03 -8.69
C ASP A 84 4.34 19.42 -10.10
N ARG A 85 5.42 18.68 -10.38
CA ARG A 85 5.67 18.08 -11.69
C ARG A 85 4.69 16.97 -12.09
N TYR A 86 3.85 16.51 -11.17
CA TYR A 86 2.87 15.43 -11.38
C TYR A 86 1.44 15.97 -11.50
N ASN A 87 1.25 17.29 -11.47
CA ASN A 87 -0.04 17.95 -11.31
C ASN A 87 -0.85 17.38 -10.13
N THR A 88 -0.20 17.21 -8.98
CA THR A 88 -0.89 16.65 -7.82
C THR A 88 -1.99 17.59 -7.32
N VAL A 89 -3.17 17.01 -7.12
CA VAL A 89 -4.20 17.58 -6.28
C VAL A 89 -4.25 16.79 -4.98
N SER A 90 -4.33 17.49 -3.86
CA SER A 90 -4.35 16.93 -2.52
C SER A 90 -5.64 17.32 -1.83
N LEU A 91 -6.44 16.33 -1.44
CA LEU A 91 -7.66 16.52 -0.65
C LEU A 91 -7.35 16.18 0.81
N LYS A 92 -7.38 17.18 1.69
CA LYS A 92 -7.27 16.98 3.13
C LYS A 92 -8.63 16.53 3.67
N THR A 93 -8.74 15.25 4.04
CA THR A 93 -9.95 14.69 4.66
C THR A 93 -9.91 14.88 6.18
N ALA A 94 -10.93 14.37 6.89
CA ALA A 94 -10.88 14.22 8.34
C ALA A 94 -9.60 13.48 8.81
N ASN A 95 -9.18 13.71 10.06
CA ASN A 95 -7.99 13.11 10.71
C ASN A 95 -6.63 13.52 10.12
N ASP A 96 -6.52 14.69 9.48
CA ASP A 96 -5.28 15.18 8.86
C ASP A 96 -4.66 14.21 7.84
N VAL A 97 -5.51 13.43 7.17
CA VAL A 97 -5.11 12.55 6.07
C VAL A 97 -5.20 13.30 4.75
N TYR A 98 -4.16 13.16 3.93
CA TYR A 98 -4.08 13.79 2.61
C TYR A 98 -4.25 12.73 1.53
N CYS A 99 -5.33 12.84 0.77
CA CYS A 99 -5.60 12.02 -0.38
C CYS A 99 -4.98 12.68 -1.62
N HIS A 100 -3.93 12.08 -2.18
CA HIS A 100 -3.27 12.64 -3.37
C HIS A 100 -3.77 11.96 -4.64
N TYR A 101 -4.02 12.79 -5.64
CA TYR A 101 -4.40 12.43 -7.00
C TYR A 101 -3.32 12.95 -7.94
N GLU A 102 -2.61 12.04 -8.60
CA GLU A 102 -1.38 12.32 -9.34
C GLU A 102 -1.47 11.90 -10.80
N HIS A 103 -0.61 12.53 -11.62
CA HIS A 103 -0.60 12.40 -13.07
C HIS A 103 -1.87 12.97 -13.73
N MET A 104 -2.50 13.92 -13.06
CA MET A 104 -3.71 14.58 -13.54
C MET A 104 -3.44 15.37 -14.82
N VAL A 105 -4.48 15.56 -15.65
CA VAL A 105 -4.40 16.47 -16.79
C VAL A 105 -4.05 17.88 -16.30
N VAL A 106 -3.19 18.58 -17.04
CA VAL A 106 -2.84 20.00 -16.82
C VAL A 106 -4.11 20.84 -17.03
N ASN A 107 -4.94 21.01 -16.00
CA ASN A 107 -5.98 22.05 -15.98
C ASN A 107 -6.40 22.34 -14.54
N THR A 108 -5.61 23.17 -13.86
CA THR A 108 -5.87 23.65 -12.50
C THR A 108 -6.95 24.73 -12.44
N THR A 109 -7.36 25.29 -13.60
CA THR A 109 -8.34 26.37 -13.68
C THR A 109 -9.78 25.96 -13.44
N GLY A 110 -10.11 24.67 -13.54
CA GLY A 110 -11.49 24.17 -13.33
C GLY A 110 -11.82 23.76 -11.89
N TYR A 111 -10.82 23.62 -11.01
CA TYR A 111 -10.98 23.07 -9.65
C TYR A 111 -10.14 23.87 -8.66
N PRO A 112 -10.62 25.04 -8.20
CA PRO A 112 -9.89 25.90 -7.29
C PRO A 112 -9.65 25.22 -5.93
N ASN A 113 -8.68 25.71 -5.17
CA ASN A 113 -8.53 25.29 -3.78
C ASN A 113 -9.78 25.68 -2.98
N GLY A 114 -10.26 24.80 -2.11
CA GLY A 114 -11.49 25.03 -1.36
C GLY A 114 -12.09 23.74 -0.80
N ASP A 115 -13.27 23.86 -0.20
CA ASP A 115 -14.02 22.71 0.30
C ASP A 115 -14.75 21.98 -0.85
N TYR A 116 -14.71 20.66 -0.80
CA TYR A 116 -15.36 19.75 -1.74
C TYR A 116 -16.07 18.64 -0.97
N GLU A 117 -17.24 18.24 -1.45
CA GLU A 117 -18.01 17.11 -0.91
C GLU A 117 -17.57 15.80 -1.57
N GLU A 118 -17.79 14.68 -0.88
CA GLU A 118 -17.61 13.34 -1.44
C GLU A 118 -18.32 13.19 -2.79
N GLY A 119 -17.58 12.78 -3.83
CA GLY A 119 -18.11 12.61 -5.19
C GLY A 119 -18.00 13.85 -6.08
N ASP A 120 -17.68 15.02 -5.53
CA ASP A 120 -17.43 16.20 -6.35
C ASP A 120 -16.27 15.97 -7.31
N ARG A 121 -16.40 16.50 -8.54
CA ARG A 121 -15.31 16.43 -9.50
C ARG A 121 -14.21 17.40 -9.09
N ILE A 122 -12.99 16.87 -9.01
CA ILE A 122 -11.78 17.61 -8.64
C ILE A 122 -10.69 17.54 -9.73
N GLY A 123 -10.99 16.90 -10.86
CA GLY A 123 -10.05 16.83 -11.96
C GLY A 123 -10.41 15.82 -13.04
N THR A 124 -9.37 15.49 -13.81
CA THR A 124 -9.40 14.48 -14.86
C THR A 124 -8.09 13.72 -14.86
N ALA A 125 -8.18 12.40 -14.94
CA ALA A 125 -7.00 11.53 -14.99
C ALA A 125 -6.21 11.77 -16.28
N GLY A 126 -4.89 11.67 -16.18
CA GLY A 126 -3.98 11.98 -17.29
C GLY A 126 -2.70 11.15 -17.27
N SER A 127 -1.60 11.77 -17.66
CA SER A 127 -0.27 11.16 -17.72
C SER A 127 0.85 12.14 -17.36
N THR A 128 0.55 13.28 -16.72
CA THR A 128 1.56 14.32 -16.46
C THR A 128 2.63 13.83 -15.49
N GLY A 129 3.89 13.91 -15.89
CA GLY A 129 5.04 13.43 -15.11
C GLY A 129 5.11 11.90 -14.96
N SER A 130 4.20 11.15 -15.60
CA SER A 130 4.23 9.69 -15.65
C SER A 130 5.21 9.21 -16.72
N THR A 131 5.99 8.17 -16.40
CA THR A 131 6.85 7.46 -17.36
C THR A 131 6.16 6.22 -17.96
N GLY A 132 4.98 5.84 -17.44
CA GLY A 132 4.31 4.56 -17.75
C GLY A 132 3.04 4.69 -18.58
N GLY A 133 2.74 5.88 -19.11
CA GLY A 133 1.50 6.18 -19.82
C GLY A 133 0.36 6.62 -18.89
N GLU A 134 -0.86 6.61 -19.42
CA GLU A 134 -2.07 7.10 -18.75
C GLU A 134 -2.47 6.22 -17.56
N HIS A 135 -2.59 6.84 -16.39
CA HIS A 135 -3.12 6.24 -15.17
C HIS A 135 -3.37 7.35 -14.13
N LEU A 136 -4.13 7.01 -13.08
CA LEU A 136 -4.19 7.82 -11.86
C LEU A 136 -3.30 7.16 -10.81
N HIS A 137 -2.28 7.87 -10.35
CA HIS A 137 -1.60 7.49 -9.10
C HIS A 137 -2.39 8.08 -7.94
N PHE A 138 -2.71 7.24 -6.96
CA PHE A 138 -3.65 7.56 -5.89
C PHE A 138 -3.19 6.99 -4.56
N GLY A 139 -3.42 7.71 -3.47
CA GLY A 139 -3.13 7.17 -2.15
C GLY A 139 -3.47 8.11 -1.01
N ALA A 140 -3.43 7.56 0.20
CA ALA A 140 -3.54 8.31 1.44
C ALA A 140 -2.15 8.58 2.03
N TYR A 141 -1.90 9.79 2.49
CA TYR A 141 -0.60 10.26 2.94
C TYR A 141 -0.70 11.11 4.22
N ASP A 142 0.41 11.21 4.95
CA ASP A 142 0.50 11.92 6.24
C ASP A 142 0.86 13.41 6.12
N GLN A 143 0.96 13.94 4.90
CA GLN A 143 1.32 15.34 4.68
C GLN A 143 0.87 15.85 3.30
N ASN A 144 0.64 17.16 3.23
CA ASN A 144 0.27 17.89 2.03
C ASN A 144 1.46 18.18 1.10
N SER A 145 2.23 17.16 0.74
CA SER A 145 3.41 17.31 -0.13
C SER A 145 3.76 16.00 -0.80
N THR A 146 4.29 16.05 -2.02
CA THR A 146 4.82 14.87 -2.72
C THR A 146 6.23 14.49 -2.29
N SER A 147 6.95 15.37 -1.58
CA SER A 147 8.29 15.12 -1.07
C SER A 147 8.29 14.71 0.41
N GLY A 148 8.85 13.55 0.74
CA GLY A 148 9.00 13.08 2.13
C GLY A 148 7.74 12.45 2.75
N ARG A 149 6.66 12.32 1.97
CA ARG A 149 5.38 11.77 2.44
C ARG A 149 5.46 10.30 2.75
N LYS A 150 4.59 9.85 3.65
CA LYS A 150 4.45 8.44 3.99
C LYS A 150 3.04 7.99 3.70
N SER A 151 2.92 6.88 2.98
CA SER A 151 1.65 6.36 2.51
C SER A 151 1.02 5.44 3.54
N TYR A 152 -0.24 5.69 3.89
CA TYR A 152 -1.05 4.78 4.71
C TYR A 152 -1.47 3.54 3.94
N ARG A 153 -1.84 2.48 4.68
CA ARG A 153 -2.44 1.28 4.10
C ARG A 153 -3.76 1.60 3.41
N THR A 154 -3.88 1.26 2.13
CA THR A 154 -5.03 1.61 1.30
C THR A 154 -6.17 0.61 1.46
N GLU A 155 -5.87 -0.69 1.58
CA GLU A 155 -6.88 -1.76 1.69
C GLU A 155 -7.96 -1.48 2.74
N THR A 156 -7.61 -0.91 3.90
CA THR A 156 -8.57 -0.70 5.01
C THR A 156 -9.67 0.31 4.68
N LEU A 157 -9.38 1.26 3.81
CA LEU A 157 -10.33 2.27 3.34
C LEU A 157 -11.39 1.67 2.40
N TYR A 158 -11.08 0.54 1.77
CA TYR A 158 -11.86 -0.07 0.69
C TYR A 158 -12.35 -1.49 0.99
N ARG A 159 -12.37 -1.89 2.27
CA ARG A 159 -12.94 -3.20 2.69
C ARG A 159 -14.43 -3.38 2.38
N HIS A 160 -15.12 -2.29 2.07
CA HIS A 160 -16.52 -2.30 1.66
C HIS A 160 -16.68 -2.52 0.13
N ALA A 161 -15.63 -2.29 -0.66
CA ALA A 161 -15.70 -2.28 -2.12
C ALA A 161 -15.43 -3.67 -2.72
N SER A 162 -16.50 -4.40 -3.06
CA SER A 162 -16.40 -5.73 -3.69
C SER A 162 -15.65 -5.71 -5.03
N SER A 163 -15.76 -4.62 -5.80
CA SER A 163 -15.07 -4.40 -7.08
C SER A 163 -13.53 -4.43 -6.97
N TRP A 164 -13.00 -4.03 -5.82
CA TRP A 164 -11.57 -4.14 -5.49
C TRP A 164 -11.27 -5.30 -4.55
N ASN A 165 -12.14 -6.31 -4.60
CA ASN A 165 -12.04 -7.54 -3.84
C ASN A 165 -11.92 -7.26 -2.33
N TYR A 166 -12.75 -6.34 -1.84
CA TYR A 166 -12.76 -5.86 -0.45
C TYR A 166 -11.39 -5.29 -0.04
N GLY A 167 -10.79 -4.50 -0.92
CA GLY A 167 -9.51 -3.81 -0.74
C GLY A 167 -8.26 -4.67 -1.01
N ARG A 168 -8.40 -5.98 -1.24
CA ARG A 168 -7.26 -6.89 -1.50
C ARG A 168 -6.48 -6.58 -2.79
N ASN A 169 -7.12 -5.87 -3.72
CA ASN A 169 -6.46 -5.45 -4.95
C ASN A 169 -5.56 -4.22 -4.77
N LEU A 170 -5.63 -3.53 -3.63
CA LEU A 170 -4.94 -2.25 -3.41
C LEU A 170 -3.61 -2.38 -2.70
N ASP A 171 -3.42 -3.41 -1.88
CA ASP A 171 -2.20 -3.62 -1.12
C ASP A 171 -1.58 -4.99 -1.44
N THR A 172 -0.25 -5.06 -1.43
CA THR A 172 0.49 -6.33 -1.65
C THR A 172 0.18 -7.38 -0.58
N PHE A 173 -0.02 -6.95 0.67
CA PHE A 173 -0.56 -7.78 1.74
C PHE A 173 -1.83 -7.13 2.31
N SER A 174 -2.78 -7.96 2.71
CA SER A 174 -4.06 -7.55 3.29
C SER A 174 -4.54 -8.56 4.34
N GLN A 175 -5.61 -8.22 5.06
CA GLN A 175 -6.26 -9.11 6.02
C GLN A 175 -5.27 -9.79 7.01
N ALA A 176 -4.35 -8.99 7.57
CA ALA A 176 -3.48 -9.43 8.66
C ALA A 176 -4.32 -9.77 9.88
N GLN A 177 -4.41 -11.06 10.20
CA GLN A 177 -5.36 -11.60 11.17
C GLN A 177 -4.76 -12.76 11.95
N TRP A 178 -5.47 -13.19 12.99
CA TRP A 178 -5.18 -14.37 13.78
C TRP A 178 -6.38 -15.30 13.83
N ASN A 179 -6.15 -16.59 13.60
CA ASN A 179 -7.15 -17.62 13.84
C ASN A 179 -6.83 -18.33 15.17
N SER A 180 -7.82 -18.37 16.05
CA SER A 180 -7.75 -19.00 17.37
C SER A 180 -6.51 -18.57 18.18
N ASN A 181 -6.07 -17.32 18.01
CA ASN A 181 -4.87 -16.75 18.65
C ASN A 181 -3.56 -17.54 18.48
N LYS A 182 -3.50 -18.56 17.62
CA LYS A 182 -2.28 -19.36 17.38
C LYS A 182 -1.84 -19.40 15.93
N ILE A 183 -2.71 -19.08 14.98
CA ILE A 183 -2.38 -19.08 13.56
C ILE A 183 -2.34 -17.64 13.05
N ALA A 184 -1.15 -17.14 12.73
CA ALA A 184 -1.00 -15.87 12.03
C ALA A 184 -1.42 -16.04 10.56
N ARG A 185 -2.11 -15.06 10.00
CA ARG A 185 -2.71 -15.08 8.66
C ARG A 185 -2.44 -13.78 7.92
N LEU A 186 -2.05 -13.88 6.64
CA LEU A 186 -1.97 -12.79 5.68
C LEU A 186 -2.60 -13.21 4.36
N THR A 187 -3.27 -12.30 3.67
CA THR A 187 -3.59 -12.48 2.24
C THR A 187 -2.57 -11.72 1.40
N ILE A 188 -1.93 -12.38 0.44
CA ILE A 188 -0.81 -11.82 -0.33
C ILE A 188 -1.03 -12.03 -1.82
N VAL A 189 -1.04 -10.93 -2.57
CA VAL A 189 -1.30 -10.93 -4.01
C VAL A 189 -0.55 -9.76 -4.66
N PHE A 190 0.21 -10.04 -5.71
CA PHE A 190 0.81 -9.00 -6.54
C PHE A 190 -0.05 -8.63 -7.76
N SER A 191 0.11 -7.41 -8.24
CA SER A 191 -0.34 -6.87 -9.53
C SER A 191 0.84 -6.65 -10.48
N GLY A 192 0.53 -6.36 -11.74
CA GLY A 192 1.46 -5.90 -12.76
C GLY A 192 0.70 -5.57 -14.05
N ALA A 193 1.36 -4.91 -15.01
CA ALA A 193 0.79 -4.68 -16.33
C ALA A 193 0.38 -6.02 -16.97
N GLY A 194 -0.93 -6.24 -17.15
CA GLY A 194 -1.48 -7.49 -17.69
C GLY A 194 -1.79 -8.60 -16.67
N ASN A 195 -1.64 -8.35 -15.36
CA ASN A 195 -1.92 -9.32 -14.31
C ASN A 195 -3.24 -9.02 -13.59
N THR A 196 -4.15 -9.99 -13.58
CA THR A 196 -5.49 -9.93 -12.98
C THR A 196 -5.49 -10.07 -11.45
N HIS A 197 -4.43 -9.64 -10.77
CA HIS A 197 -4.24 -9.82 -9.32
C HIS A 197 -4.15 -11.30 -8.91
N THR A 198 -3.31 -12.07 -9.59
CA THR A 198 -3.18 -13.51 -9.35
C THR A 198 -1.74 -13.98 -9.16
N GLU A 199 -0.76 -13.08 -9.29
CA GLU A 199 0.64 -13.45 -9.09
C GLU A 199 0.94 -13.74 -7.63
N LEU A 200 1.55 -14.90 -7.44
CA LEU A 200 1.93 -15.44 -6.14
C LEU A 200 3.35 -15.01 -5.76
N PRO A 201 3.61 -14.77 -4.47
CA PRO A 201 4.98 -14.63 -3.99
C PRO A 201 5.80 -15.91 -4.26
N GLN A 202 7.09 -15.71 -4.53
CA GLN A 202 8.09 -16.78 -4.54
C GLN A 202 8.25 -17.38 -3.14
N SER A 203 8.21 -16.54 -2.10
CA SER A 203 8.24 -17.01 -0.71
C SER A 203 7.59 -16.01 0.23
N VAL A 204 7.06 -16.52 1.35
CA VAL A 204 6.57 -15.73 2.48
C VAL A 204 7.20 -16.32 3.73
N ILE A 205 8.16 -15.62 4.32
CA ILE A 205 8.92 -16.09 5.48
C ILE A 205 8.50 -15.29 6.70
N LEU A 206 8.01 -15.97 7.73
CA LEU A 206 7.64 -15.36 9.00
C LEU A 206 8.86 -15.20 9.90
N TYR A 207 8.96 -14.03 10.52
CA TYR A 207 9.89 -13.71 11.58
C TYR A 207 9.10 -13.31 12.83
N TYR A 208 9.55 -13.75 14.00
CA TYR A 208 8.93 -13.40 15.27
C TYR A 208 9.98 -13.14 16.34
N ARG A 209 9.57 -12.49 17.42
CA ARG A 209 10.35 -12.34 18.65
C ARG A 209 9.42 -12.29 19.85
N ILE A 210 9.92 -12.69 21.01
CA ILE A 210 9.18 -12.57 22.26
C ILE A 210 9.18 -11.09 22.67
N VAL A 211 8.06 -10.56 23.15
CA VAL A 211 8.00 -9.18 23.63
C VAL A 211 9.08 -8.95 24.70
N GLY A 212 9.90 -7.92 24.50
CA GLY A 212 11.05 -7.60 25.36
C GLY A 212 12.39 -8.07 24.82
N SER A 213 12.42 -8.98 23.83
CA SER A 213 13.67 -9.32 23.13
C SER A 213 13.90 -8.39 21.92
N THR A 214 15.16 -8.31 21.47
CA THR A 214 15.57 -7.46 20.35
C THR A 214 15.68 -8.23 19.03
N ALA A 215 16.25 -9.42 19.07
CA ALA A 215 16.54 -10.23 17.89
C ALA A 215 15.30 -10.91 17.31
N TRP A 216 15.14 -10.80 16.00
CA TRP A 216 14.14 -11.53 15.22
C TRP A 216 14.57 -12.97 14.95
N ILE A 217 13.72 -13.91 15.28
CA ILE A 217 13.86 -15.34 14.98
C ILE A 217 13.16 -15.62 13.65
N GLN A 218 13.84 -16.31 12.73
CA GLN A 218 13.20 -16.80 11.51
C GLN A 218 12.34 -18.03 11.86
N GLY A 219 11.02 -17.88 11.87
CA GLY A 219 10.10 -18.97 12.21
C GLY A 219 9.96 -20.01 11.10
N GLY A 220 9.93 -19.57 9.84
CA GLY A 220 9.83 -20.44 8.67
C GLY A 220 8.86 -19.93 7.62
N SER A 221 8.59 -20.75 6.62
CA SER A 221 7.67 -20.40 5.53
C SER A 221 6.22 -20.42 6.00
N MET A 222 5.49 -19.35 5.71
CA MET A 222 4.03 -19.35 5.83
C MET A 222 3.44 -20.24 4.73
N GLN A 223 2.52 -21.13 5.10
CA GLN A 223 1.90 -22.10 4.21
C GLN A 223 0.70 -21.49 3.50
N ARG A 224 0.63 -21.67 2.18
CA ARG A 224 -0.51 -21.22 1.38
C ARG A 224 -1.69 -22.17 1.55
N ASN A 225 -2.87 -21.63 1.82
CA ASN A 225 -4.09 -22.42 1.93
C ASN A 225 -4.71 -22.68 0.54
N GLY A 226 -4.38 -23.84 -0.05
CA GLY A 226 -5.02 -24.36 -1.26
C GLY A 226 -5.03 -23.37 -2.43
N SER A 227 -6.21 -23.15 -3.03
CA SER A 227 -6.43 -22.23 -4.16
C SER A 227 -6.52 -20.76 -3.75
N THR A 228 -6.52 -20.43 -2.46
CA THR A 228 -6.64 -19.04 -1.98
C THR A 228 -5.30 -18.31 -2.00
N TYR A 229 -5.31 -17.00 -1.78
CA TYR A 229 -4.09 -16.18 -1.62
C TYR A 229 -3.70 -16.00 -0.14
N GLU A 230 -4.21 -16.87 0.73
CA GLU A 230 -4.00 -16.84 2.16
C GLU A 230 -2.74 -17.62 2.52
N TYR A 231 -1.89 -17.01 3.34
CA TYR A 231 -0.66 -17.57 3.89
C TYR A 231 -0.79 -17.60 5.40
N THR A 232 -0.49 -18.76 6.00
CA THR A 232 -0.66 -18.99 7.44
C THR A 232 0.60 -19.52 8.10
N PHE A 233 0.78 -19.24 9.38
CA PHE A 233 1.82 -19.83 10.20
C PHE A 233 1.24 -20.20 11.57
N ASN A 234 1.31 -21.48 11.93
CA ASN A 234 0.85 -21.95 13.23
C ASN A 234 1.97 -21.84 14.27
N PHE A 235 1.72 -21.09 15.34
CA PHE A 235 2.62 -20.92 16.47
C PHE A 235 2.47 -21.99 17.56
N GLU A 236 1.55 -22.92 17.41
CA GLU A 236 1.40 -24.06 18.32
C GLU A 236 2.72 -24.81 18.47
N ASN A 237 3.19 -24.92 19.71
CA ASN A 237 4.48 -25.51 20.09
C ASN A 237 5.74 -24.82 19.51
N VAL A 238 5.59 -23.69 18.82
CA VAL A 238 6.70 -22.81 18.44
C VAL A 238 7.12 -21.95 19.63
N VAL A 239 6.13 -21.48 20.40
CA VAL A 239 6.32 -20.78 21.67
C VAL A 239 5.32 -21.34 22.70
N PRO A 240 5.61 -21.25 24.02
CA PRO A 240 4.64 -21.64 25.05
C PRO A 240 3.30 -20.90 24.91
N SER A 241 2.19 -21.58 25.22
CA SER A 241 0.87 -20.95 25.32
C SER A 241 0.90 -19.82 26.36
N GLY A 242 0.26 -18.70 26.06
CA GLY A 242 0.34 -17.44 26.82
C GLY A 242 1.49 -16.50 26.43
N THR A 243 2.36 -16.87 25.48
CA THR A 243 3.50 -16.03 25.11
C THR A 243 3.07 -14.82 24.28
N ASN A 244 3.46 -13.62 24.74
CA ASN A 244 3.33 -12.40 23.96
C ASN A 244 4.46 -12.31 22.92
N ILE A 245 4.09 -12.23 21.64
CA ILE A 245 5.04 -12.12 20.54
C ILE A 245 4.81 -10.86 19.71
N GLN A 246 5.88 -10.44 19.04
CA GLN A 246 5.83 -9.56 17.89
C GLN A 246 6.23 -10.36 16.66
N TRP A 247 5.59 -10.09 15.52
CA TRP A 247 5.86 -10.82 14.29
C TRP A 247 5.73 -9.93 13.05
N MET A 248 6.37 -10.38 11.98
CA MET A 248 6.30 -9.79 10.66
C MET A 248 6.58 -10.88 9.62
N ALA A 249 6.29 -10.59 8.35
CA ALA A 249 6.60 -11.48 7.24
C ALA A 249 7.41 -10.76 6.16
N ARG A 250 8.44 -11.43 5.64
CA ARG A 250 9.11 -11.03 4.41
C ARG A 250 8.43 -11.71 3.23
N ILE A 251 7.98 -10.93 2.27
CA ILE A 251 7.27 -11.39 1.07
C ILE A 251 8.20 -11.16 -0.11
N THR A 252 8.61 -12.23 -0.79
CA THR A 252 9.49 -12.16 -1.96
C THR A 252 8.65 -12.35 -3.22
N ARG A 253 8.70 -11.40 -4.14
CA ARG A 253 8.10 -11.47 -5.48
C ARG A 253 9.07 -12.19 -6.43
N ASN A 254 8.54 -12.96 -7.39
CA ASN A 254 9.36 -13.66 -8.37
C ASN A 254 9.87 -12.69 -9.47
N LEU A 255 10.79 -11.80 -9.11
CA LEU A 255 11.43 -10.83 -10.02
C LEU A 255 12.96 -10.90 -9.89
N SER A 256 13.65 -10.85 -11.03
CA SER A 256 15.11 -10.78 -11.09
C SER A 256 15.61 -9.34 -10.94
N ILE A 257 15.52 -8.79 -9.73
CA ILE A 257 15.98 -7.44 -9.36
C ILE A 257 16.71 -7.47 -8.01
N SER A 258 17.45 -6.41 -7.65
CA SER A 258 18.24 -6.37 -6.40
C SER A 258 17.40 -6.42 -5.12
N TYR A 259 16.18 -5.89 -5.15
CA TYR A 259 15.26 -5.83 -3.99
C TYR A 259 13.91 -6.46 -4.32
N PRO A 260 13.83 -7.80 -4.48
CA PRO A 260 12.61 -8.48 -4.90
C PRO A 260 11.62 -8.71 -3.75
N TYR A 261 11.80 -8.07 -2.59
CA TYR A 261 11.02 -8.36 -1.38
C TYR A 261 10.50 -7.11 -0.69
N VAL A 262 9.41 -7.29 0.06
CA VAL A 262 8.79 -6.31 0.96
C VAL A 262 8.51 -6.94 2.31
N TRP A 263 8.17 -6.10 3.28
CA TRP A 263 7.81 -6.52 4.63
C TRP A 263 6.34 -6.23 4.92
N ALA A 264 5.73 -7.11 5.71
CA ALA A 264 4.41 -6.95 6.31
C ALA A 264 4.55 -7.01 7.84
N PRO A 265 4.31 -5.91 8.59
CA PRO A 265 3.91 -4.59 8.08
C PRO A 265 5.01 -3.88 7.28
N ALA A 266 4.61 -3.03 6.33
CA ALA A 266 5.54 -2.18 5.60
C ALA A 266 5.95 -0.98 6.46
N LYS A 267 7.18 -0.50 6.28
CA LYS A 267 7.69 0.71 6.96
C LYS A 267 8.66 1.49 6.09
N TYR A 268 9.64 0.77 5.54
CA TYR A 268 10.81 1.36 4.90
C TYR A 268 10.83 1.14 3.38
N TYR A 269 11.52 2.05 2.69
CA TYR A 269 11.94 1.88 1.30
C TYR A 269 13.18 0.99 1.23
N ARG A 270 13.09 -0.14 0.52
CA ARG A 270 14.19 -1.12 0.30
C ARG A 270 15.00 -1.47 1.58
N PRO A 271 14.35 -1.87 2.68
CA PRO A 271 15.08 -2.33 3.85
C PRO A 271 15.82 -3.63 3.55
N SER A 272 16.79 -4.01 4.39
CA SER A 272 17.47 -5.31 4.32
C SER A 272 16.50 -6.49 4.36
N SER A 273 16.90 -7.57 3.69
CA SER A 273 16.24 -8.88 3.72
C SER A 273 16.45 -9.61 5.05
N ASN A 274 17.49 -9.25 5.80
CA ASN A 274 17.75 -9.73 7.15
C ASN A 274 17.33 -8.64 8.16
N PRO A 275 16.28 -8.86 8.96
CA PRO A 275 15.78 -7.86 9.89
C PRO A 275 16.70 -7.62 11.09
N ASN A 276 17.76 -8.42 11.26
CA ASN A 276 18.78 -8.25 12.29
C ASN A 276 20.10 -7.65 11.74
N SER A 277 20.20 -7.35 10.44
CA SER A 277 21.47 -6.86 9.87
C SER A 277 21.79 -5.41 10.21
N ASN A 278 20.80 -4.63 10.66
CA ASN A 278 20.91 -3.22 10.93
C ASN A 278 20.19 -2.85 12.24
N SER A 279 20.48 -1.68 12.79
CA SER A 279 19.86 -1.16 14.01
C SER A 279 18.47 -0.56 13.82
N TYR A 280 17.97 -0.47 12.58
CA TYR A 280 16.67 0.14 12.28
C TYR A 280 15.50 -0.69 12.85
N PRO A 281 14.57 -0.07 13.62
CA PRO A 281 13.43 -0.79 14.18
C PRO A 281 12.36 -1.05 13.10
N TYR A 282 12.15 -2.31 12.73
CA TYR A 282 11.09 -2.73 11.82
C TYR A 282 9.70 -2.58 12.47
N ALA A 283 8.67 -2.35 11.64
CA ALA A 283 7.29 -2.43 12.10
C ALA A 283 6.90 -3.89 12.36
N TYR A 284 5.92 -4.10 13.23
CA TYR A 284 5.49 -5.43 13.62
C TYR A 284 4.00 -5.48 13.95
N PHE A 285 3.43 -6.67 13.80
CA PHE A 285 2.17 -7.04 14.43
C PHE A 285 2.47 -7.65 15.81
N SER A 286 1.50 -7.65 16.72
CA SER A 286 1.63 -8.27 18.04
C SER A 286 0.47 -9.22 18.30
N ASN A 287 0.69 -10.25 19.10
CA ASN A 287 -0.37 -11.14 19.59
C ASN A 287 0.08 -11.95 20.81
N THR A 288 -0.88 -12.42 21.60
CA THR A 288 -0.65 -13.44 22.63
C THR A 288 -0.97 -14.80 22.04
N VAL A 289 0.02 -15.68 21.92
CA VAL A 289 -0.17 -17.03 21.39
C VAL A 289 -0.89 -17.88 22.43
N THR A 290 -2.09 -18.39 22.14
CA THR A 290 -2.84 -19.27 23.05
C THR A 290 -3.41 -20.46 22.31
N TYR A 291 -3.24 -21.65 22.89
CA TYR A 291 -3.77 -22.93 22.41
C TYR A 291 -3.92 -23.91 23.57
#